data_AF-A0A314ZV75-F1
#
_entry.id   AF-A0A314ZV75-F1
#
_cell.length_a   1.000
_cell.length_b   1.000
_cell.length_c   1.000
_cell.angle_alpha   90.00
_cell.angle_beta   90.00
_cell.angle_gamma   90.00
#
_symmetry.space_group_name_H-M   'P 1'
#
loop_
_entity.id
_entity.type
_entity.pdbx_description
1 polymer ?
#
loop_
_entity_poly.entity_id
_entity_poly.type
_entity_poly.pdbx_seq_one_letter_code
_entity_poly.pdbx_strand_id
1 'polypeptide(L)'
;MTLIENLQSSAQTGYYTKLILNTGNEIEGYIDTITSDSLILTNEDNIAGIKYDAIILWQLFPNSCCNEEIVEQDTSTSNDSEDVENENNSFYENEIVKKIDAFAKNDSIITYLHPKDQPITQVPDILKVSKDDEKSIWDSIFSKYQNAIKQDDMEKIESLSIELEKLSDQYPECATIAYSTGCLKLKAHNYPDAGKYFDRTFEIDNSKDSLYNAIFCHLVAGDKDKALVDIAKYFYEGKTTSHEKLFFEFVILSRNQHEYALFLEIIQSILNEIDSDEEFREQLSLLVGSTIYALQDTDIPNDYVSNLNILAKSAAENIEIESYIDIINDINDELKNSEAGNQNEEFNRWLTTDKSEVTDQQDEQLPVNEEQQKDNENVDDDKTDFEHNYLYPKFTFGLKKGTIYRFIPVAHNGNIGYGFIRDSQSLGQVHFRNDSIIGNIHLNNSLSEHSSVV
;
A
#
# COMPACT_ATOMS: atom_id res chain seq x y z
N MET A 1 -22.85 0.42 -19.67
CA MET A 1 -21.79 0.20 -20.66
C MET A 1 -20.65 -0.45 -19.90
N THR A 2 -20.27 -1.67 -20.24
CA THR A 2 -19.22 -2.40 -19.53
C THR A 2 -17.84 -1.77 -19.82
N LEU A 3 -16.86 -1.97 -18.95
CA LEU A 3 -15.48 -1.48 -19.13
C LEU A 3 -14.90 -1.89 -20.51
N ILE A 4 -15.28 -3.08 -20.97
CA ILE A 4 -14.90 -3.64 -22.28
C ILE A 4 -15.64 -2.95 -23.43
N GLU A 5 -16.94 -2.65 -23.29
CA GLU A 5 -17.67 -1.89 -24.30
C GLU A 5 -17.06 -0.50 -24.51
N ASN A 6 -16.57 0.14 -23.43
CA ASN A 6 -15.85 1.42 -23.50
C ASN A 6 -14.50 1.30 -24.20
N LEU A 7 -13.75 0.21 -23.95
CA LEU A 7 -12.51 -0.06 -24.69
C LEU A 7 -12.80 -0.27 -26.17
N GLN A 8 -13.78 -1.12 -26.51
CA GLN A 8 -14.17 -1.40 -27.89
C GLN A 8 -14.64 -0.16 -28.64
N SER A 9 -15.32 0.78 -27.97
CA SER A 9 -15.76 2.03 -28.59
C SER A 9 -14.65 3.08 -28.73
N SER A 10 -13.62 3.01 -27.88
CA SER A 10 -12.58 4.05 -27.79
C SER A 10 -11.26 3.65 -28.45
N ALA A 11 -10.98 2.34 -28.53
CA ALA A 11 -9.79 1.78 -29.14
C ALA A 11 -9.79 2.00 -30.65
N GLN A 12 -8.65 2.42 -31.19
CA GLN A 12 -8.43 2.57 -32.62
C GLN A 12 -7.05 2.02 -33.00
N THR A 13 -6.93 1.48 -34.21
CA THR A 13 -5.63 1.06 -34.75
C THR A 13 -4.64 2.23 -34.70
N GLY A 14 -3.43 1.95 -34.20
CA GLY A 14 -2.35 2.91 -34.02
C GLY A 14 -2.35 3.62 -32.67
N TYR A 15 -3.30 3.36 -31.77
CA TYR A 15 -3.21 3.88 -30.40
C TYR A 15 -2.22 3.03 -29.61
N TYR A 16 -1.30 3.69 -28.91
CA TYR A 16 -0.47 2.99 -27.95
C TYR A 16 -1.35 2.65 -26.75
N THR A 17 -1.25 1.42 -26.27
CA THR A 17 -2.18 0.87 -25.29
C THR A 17 -1.40 0.10 -24.24
N LYS A 18 -1.69 0.38 -22.98
CA LYS A 18 -1.26 -0.42 -21.83
C LYS A 18 -2.44 -1.22 -21.32
N LEU A 19 -2.26 -2.51 -21.12
CA LEU A 19 -3.28 -3.44 -20.63
C LEU A 19 -2.77 -4.16 -19.40
N ILE A 20 -3.63 -4.28 -18.40
CA ILE A 20 -3.39 -5.13 -17.23
C ILE A 20 -4.31 -6.33 -17.34
N LEU A 21 -3.71 -7.52 -17.34
CA LEU A 21 -4.45 -8.77 -17.47
C LEU A 21 -4.96 -9.29 -16.12
N ASN A 22 -5.91 -10.22 -16.16
CA ASN A 22 -6.42 -10.94 -14.99
C ASN A 22 -5.35 -11.70 -14.20
N THR A 23 -4.24 -12.03 -14.84
CA THR A 23 -3.06 -12.61 -14.22
C THR A 23 -2.17 -11.59 -13.48
N GLY A 24 -2.49 -10.30 -13.53
CA GLY A 24 -1.66 -9.21 -13.03
C GLY A 24 -0.50 -8.82 -13.96
N ASN A 25 -0.40 -9.42 -15.15
CA ASN A 25 0.65 -9.07 -16.11
C ASN A 25 0.30 -7.78 -16.85
N GLU A 26 1.29 -6.91 -17.03
CA GLU A 26 1.20 -5.74 -17.91
C GLU A 26 1.65 -6.11 -19.32
N ILE A 27 0.86 -5.71 -20.32
CA ILE A 27 1.23 -5.78 -21.73
C ILE A 27 0.99 -4.43 -22.36
N GLU A 28 1.99 -3.95 -23.09
CA GLU A 28 1.94 -2.68 -23.79
C GLU A 28 2.34 -2.80 -25.26
N GLY A 29 1.74 -1.97 -26.09
CA GLY A 29 2.00 -1.93 -27.52
C GLY A 29 0.98 -1.10 -28.28
N TYR A 30 1.18 -0.97 -29.58
CA TYR A 30 0.23 -0.31 -30.47
C TYR A 30 -0.88 -1.27 -30.87
N ILE A 31 -2.12 -0.80 -30.86
CA ILE A 31 -3.24 -1.57 -31.38
C ILE A 31 -3.03 -1.72 -32.89
N ASP A 32 -2.82 -2.95 -33.33
CA ASP A 32 -2.76 -3.30 -34.73
C ASP A 32 -4.16 -3.64 -35.25
N THR A 33 -4.83 -4.59 -34.58
CA THR A 33 -6.12 -5.12 -35.00
C THR A 33 -7.10 -5.19 -33.84
N ILE A 34 -8.37 -4.84 -34.08
CA ILE A 34 -9.48 -4.93 -33.13
C ILE A 34 -10.51 -5.92 -33.69
N THR A 35 -10.88 -6.95 -32.92
CA THR A 35 -11.98 -7.87 -33.23
C THR A 35 -13.13 -7.71 -32.24
N SER A 36 -14.20 -8.48 -32.42
CA SER A 36 -15.36 -8.48 -31.50
C SER A 36 -15.05 -9.03 -30.11
N ASP A 37 -14.01 -9.84 -29.97
CA ASP A 37 -13.68 -10.61 -28.76
C ASP A 37 -12.22 -10.45 -28.31
N SER A 38 -11.38 -9.78 -29.09
CA SER A 38 -9.97 -9.58 -28.80
C SER A 38 -9.41 -8.31 -29.44
N LEU A 39 -8.19 -7.96 -29.04
CA LEU A 39 -7.35 -6.95 -29.68
C LEU A 39 -5.94 -7.52 -29.86
N ILE A 40 -5.24 -7.06 -30.88
CA ILE A 40 -3.84 -7.40 -31.15
C ILE A 40 -2.98 -6.17 -30.86
N LEU A 41 -2.04 -6.32 -29.93
CA LEU A 41 -0.99 -5.35 -29.69
C LEU A 41 0.29 -5.75 -30.41
N THR A 42 0.97 -4.76 -30.98
CA THR A 42 2.30 -4.91 -31.57
C THR A 42 3.28 -3.98 -30.86
N ASN A 43 4.42 -4.51 -30.45
CA ASN A 43 5.57 -3.72 -30.02
C ASN A 43 6.82 -4.15 -30.83
N GLU A 44 7.97 -3.55 -30.57
CA GLU A 44 9.19 -3.80 -31.35
C GLU A 44 9.63 -5.28 -31.32
N ASP A 45 9.32 -5.98 -30.24
CA ASP A 45 9.82 -7.33 -29.98
C ASP A 45 8.78 -8.43 -30.22
N ASN A 46 7.48 -8.13 -30.14
CA ASN A 46 6.42 -9.14 -30.07
C ASN A 46 5.06 -8.68 -30.64
N ILE A 47 4.24 -9.68 -31.00
CA ILE A 47 2.82 -9.53 -31.33
C ILE A 47 2.01 -10.28 -30.27
N ALA A 48 1.13 -9.60 -29.56
CA ALA A 48 0.30 -10.17 -28.49
C ALA A 48 -1.19 -10.08 -28.85
N GLY A 49 -1.85 -11.23 -29.00
CA GLY A 49 -3.31 -11.31 -29.11
C GLY A 49 -3.94 -11.43 -27.72
N ILE A 50 -4.80 -10.49 -27.36
CA ILE A 50 -5.37 -10.36 -26.02
C ILE A 50 -6.89 -10.39 -26.12
N LYS A 51 -7.52 -11.36 -25.45
CA LYS A 51 -8.97 -11.40 -25.33
C LYS A 51 -9.46 -10.36 -24.34
N TYR A 52 -10.63 -9.79 -24.59
CA TYR A 52 -11.19 -8.75 -23.70
C TYR A 52 -11.51 -9.27 -22.29
N ASP A 53 -11.92 -10.53 -22.16
CA ASP A 53 -12.21 -11.16 -20.87
C ASP A 53 -10.96 -11.32 -19.98
N ALA A 54 -9.78 -11.25 -20.56
CA ALA A 54 -8.51 -11.25 -19.84
C ALA A 54 -8.08 -9.86 -19.37
N ILE A 55 -8.74 -8.77 -19.80
CA ILE A 55 -8.33 -7.39 -19.50
C ILE A 55 -9.06 -6.89 -18.26
N ILE A 56 -8.32 -6.55 -17.20
CA ILE A 56 -8.84 -5.87 -16.02
C ILE A 56 -8.83 -4.35 -16.23
N LEU A 57 -7.73 -3.79 -16.71
CA LEU A 57 -7.55 -2.35 -16.90
C LEU A 57 -6.88 -2.06 -18.24
N TRP A 58 -7.17 -0.88 -18.77
CA TRP A 58 -6.60 -0.41 -20.02
C TRP A 58 -6.38 1.10 -19.97
N GLN A 59 -5.33 1.55 -20.66
CA GLN A 59 -5.05 2.95 -20.91
C GLN A 59 -4.73 3.13 -22.40
N LEU A 60 -5.39 4.10 -23.04
CA LEU A 60 -5.22 4.43 -24.45
C LEU A 60 -4.48 5.76 -24.59
N PHE A 61 -3.41 5.75 -25.37
CA PHE A 61 -2.60 6.90 -25.69
C PHE A 61 -2.77 7.20 -27.19
N PRO A 62 -3.47 8.31 -27.55
CA PRO A 62 -3.62 8.70 -28.94
C PRO A 62 -2.23 8.95 -29.55
N ASN A 63 -2.06 8.53 -30.80
CA ASN A 63 -0.80 8.58 -31.53
C ASN A 63 -0.23 10.02 -31.77
N SER A 64 -0.86 11.06 -31.18
CA SER A 64 -0.46 12.46 -31.29
C SER A 64 0.58 12.92 -30.26
N CYS A 65 0.97 12.09 -29.29
CA CYS A 65 1.84 12.52 -28.18
C CYS A 65 3.31 12.08 -28.26
N CYS A 66 3.71 11.29 -29.25
CA CYS A 66 5.03 10.63 -29.23
C CYS A 66 5.97 10.99 -30.40
N ASN A 67 5.72 12.08 -31.14
CA ASN A 67 6.66 12.57 -32.16
C ASN A 67 7.16 13.99 -31.81
N GLU A 68 7.99 14.10 -30.78
CA GLU A 68 9.00 15.17 -30.72
C GLU A 68 10.38 14.50 -30.73
N GLU A 69 10.88 14.23 -31.94
CA GLU A 69 12.32 14.11 -32.15
C GLU A 69 12.95 15.46 -31.78
N ILE A 70 13.73 15.45 -30.71
CA ILE A 70 14.62 16.55 -30.32
C ILE A 70 15.63 16.74 -31.45
N VAL A 71 15.36 17.69 -32.34
CA VAL A 71 16.37 18.22 -33.26
C VAL A 71 17.02 19.40 -32.55
N GLU A 72 18.20 19.15 -31.98
CA GLU A 72 19.14 20.21 -31.62
C GLU A 72 19.42 21.10 -32.84
N GLN A 73 18.91 22.33 -32.83
CA GLN A 73 19.41 23.39 -33.69
C GLN A 73 20.08 24.47 -32.83
N ASP A 74 21.41 24.38 -32.81
CA ASP A 74 22.31 25.49 -32.56
C ASP A 74 21.83 26.75 -33.30
N THR A 75 21.42 27.76 -32.54
CA THR A 75 21.52 29.15 -32.99
C THR A 75 22.04 30.01 -31.85
N SER A 76 23.35 30.25 -31.91
CA SER A 76 24.00 31.36 -31.24
C SER A 76 23.72 32.65 -32.03
N THR A 77 23.04 33.64 -31.45
CA THR A 77 23.53 35.03 -31.43
C THR A 77 22.78 35.92 -30.43
N SER A 78 23.58 36.74 -29.77
CA SER A 78 23.33 37.82 -28.81
C SER A 78 22.26 38.85 -29.21
N ASN A 79 21.59 39.42 -28.20
CA ASN A 79 21.86 40.81 -27.79
C ASN A 79 21.10 41.19 -26.52
N ASP A 80 21.78 42.04 -25.75
CA ASP A 80 21.36 42.68 -24.50
C ASP A 80 19.97 43.32 -24.57
N SER A 81 19.13 42.99 -23.60
CA SER A 81 18.20 43.93 -23.00
C SER A 81 18.10 43.65 -21.51
N GLU A 82 18.36 44.69 -20.73
CA GLU A 82 18.07 44.79 -19.29
C GLU A 82 16.57 44.52 -19.09
N ASP A 83 16.22 43.31 -18.67
CA ASP A 83 14.89 43.02 -18.16
C ASP A 83 15.01 42.59 -16.70
N VAL A 84 14.37 43.42 -15.90
CA VAL A 84 14.08 43.28 -14.47
C VAL A 84 13.85 41.81 -14.12
N GLU A 85 14.64 41.32 -13.15
CA GLU A 85 14.42 40.05 -12.47
C GLU A 85 12.98 40.03 -11.90
N ASN A 86 12.05 39.57 -12.73
CA ASN A 86 10.84 38.97 -12.23
C ASN A 86 11.26 37.56 -11.85
N GLU A 87 11.70 37.38 -10.60
CA GLU A 87 11.78 36.09 -9.95
C GLU A 87 10.38 35.47 -9.96
N ASN A 88 10.00 34.89 -11.10
CA ASN A 88 8.91 33.94 -11.17
C ASN A 88 9.36 32.77 -10.29
N ASN A 89 8.93 32.79 -9.03
CA ASN A 89 8.98 31.69 -8.08
C ASN A 89 8.25 30.49 -8.68
N SER A 90 8.93 29.79 -9.59
CA SER A 90 8.41 28.65 -10.28
C SER A 90 8.46 27.47 -9.30
N PHE A 91 7.27 26.98 -8.91
CA PHE A 91 7.10 25.73 -8.16
C PHE A 91 7.84 24.54 -8.80
N TYR A 92 8.20 24.63 -10.09
CA TYR A 92 8.78 23.57 -10.91
C TYR A 92 10.28 23.32 -10.70
N GLU A 93 10.99 24.08 -9.86
CA GLU A 93 12.41 23.80 -9.60
C GLU A 93 12.62 22.62 -8.63
N ASN A 94 11.62 22.29 -7.80
CA ASN A 94 11.72 21.26 -6.78
C ASN A 94 11.70 19.83 -7.38
N GLU A 95 12.68 18.98 -7.02
CA GLU A 95 12.76 17.61 -7.53
C GLU A 95 11.59 16.71 -7.11
N ILE A 96 11.07 16.88 -5.88
CA ILE A 96 9.90 16.13 -5.39
C ILE A 96 8.66 16.51 -6.20
N VAL A 97 8.47 17.80 -6.50
CA VAL A 97 7.37 18.26 -7.37
C VAL A 97 7.44 17.56 -8.73
N LYS A 98 8.62 17.48 -9.34
CA LYS A 98 8.82 16.77 -10.61
C LYS A 98 8.53 15.27 -10.49
N LYS A 99 8.92 14.62 -9.39
CA LYS A 99 8.62 13.20 -9.14
C LYS A 99 7.12 12.94 -9.03
N ILE A 100 6.40 13.76 -8.26
CA ILE A 100 4.95 13.65 -8.11
C ILE A 100 4.25 13.89 -9.46
N ASP A 101 4.67 14.90 -10.21
CA ASP A 101 4.14 15.19 -11.56
C ASP A 101 4.39 14.03 -12.54
N ALA A 102 5.59 13.43 -12.49
CA ALA A 102 5.91 12.28 -13.34
C ALA A 102 5.07 11.05 -12.97
N PHE A 103 4.86 10.80 -11.67
CA PHE A 103 3.99 9.74 -11.17
C PHE A 103 2.54 9.97 -11.62
N ALA A 104 2.00 11.18 -11.43
CA ALA A 104 0.63 11.54 -11.82
C ALA A 104 0.33 11.32 -13.32
N LYS A 105 1.33 11.47 -14.19
CA LYS A 105 1.18 11.35 -15.65
C LYS A 105 1.33 9.93 -16.17
N ASN A 106 2.20 9.12 -15.53
CA ASN A 106 2.71 7.89 -16.14
C ASN A 106 2.41 6.62 -15.33
N ASP A 107 2.06 6.75 -14.05
CA ASP A 107 1.89 5.64 -13.13
C ASP A 107 0.45 5.53 -12.62
N SER A 108 0.09 4.34 -12.15
CA SER A 108 -1.12 4.10 -11.36
C SER A 108 -0.71 3.46 -10.05
N ILE A 109 -1.15 4.02 -8.92
CA ILE A 109 -0.87 3.45 -7.60
C ILE A 109 -1.29 1.98 -7.47
N ILE A 110 -2.34 1.58 -8.22
CA ILE A 110 -2.92 0.24 -8.17
C ILE A 110 -1.88 -0.85 -8.51
N THR A 111 -0.92 -0.56 -9.39
CA THR A 111 0.12 -1.53 -9.77
C THR A 111 1.16 -1.79 -8.66
N TYR A 112 1.23 -0.89 -7.68
CA TYR A 112 2.15 -0.96 -6.55
C TYR A 112 1.49 -1.47 -5.26
N LEU A 113 0.17 -1.60 -5.26
CA LEU A 113 -0.59 -2.11 -4.12
C LEU A 113 -0.75 -3.62 -4.22
N HIS A 114 -0.47 -4.31 -3.11
CA HIS A 114 -0.56 -5.76 -3.01
C HIS A 114 -1.44 -6.14 -1.82
N PRO A 115 -2.78 -6.13 -2.00
CA PRO A 115 -3.71 -6.39 -0.90
C PRO A 115 -3.50 -7.81 -0.35
N LYS A 116 -3.70 -7.96 0.96
CA LYS A 116 -3.73 -9.27 1.63
C LYS A 116 -5.08 -9.93 1.35
N ASP A 117 -5.10 -10.78 0.34
CA ASP A 117 -6.32 -11.38 -0.22
C ASP A 117 -6.69 -12.76 0.35
N GLN A 118 -6.03 -13.17 1.43
CA GLN A 118 -6.26 -14.46 2.08
C GLN A 118 -7.27 -14.31 3.22
N PRO A 119 -8.44 -14.96 3.14
CA PRO A 119 -9.40 -14.91 4.23
C PRO A 119 -8.88 -15.70 5.45
N ILE A 120 -9.32 -15.29 6.64
CA ILE A 120 -9.09 -16.02 7.87
C ILE A 120 -10.04 -17.23 7.85
N THR A 121 -9.47 -18.43 7.83
CA THR A 121 -10.24 -19.69 7.77
C THR A 121 -10.55 -20.27 9.14
N GLN A 122 -9.85 -19.80 10.18
CA GLN A 122 -10.11 -20.22 11.55
C GLN A 122 -11.50 -19.76 12.00
N VAL A 123 -12.29 -20.69 12.53
CA VAL A 123 -13.63 -20.40 13.08
C VAL A 123 -13.51 -19.34 14.19
N PRO A 124 -14.19 -18.19 14.06
CA PRO A 124 -14.25 -17.16 15.09
C PRO A 124 -14.85 -17.69 16.39
N ASP A 125 -14.38 -17.19 17.54
CA ASP A 125 -14.84 -17.66 18.86
C ASP A 125 -16.35 -17.50 19.05
N ILE A 126 -16.92 -16.42 18.50
CA ILE A 126 -18.37 -16.18 18.54
C ILE A 126 -19.19 -17.29 17.88
N LEU A 127 -18.64 -17.95 16.84
CA LEU A 127 -19.29 -19.07 16.15
C LEU A 127 -19.04 -20.42 16.84
N LYS A 128 -18.08 -20.50 17.78
CA LYS A 128 -17.83 -21.75 18.53
C LYS A 128 -18.90 -22.03 19.58
N VAL A 129 -19.54 -20.98 20.08
CA VAL A 129 -20.60 -21.02 21.10
C VAL A 129 -22.00 -20.81 20.52
N SER A 130 -22.08 -20.55 19.21
CA SER A 130 -23.33 -20.28 18.52
C SER A 130 -24.06 -21.57 18.12
N LYS A 131 -25.15 -21.47 17.35
CA LYS A 131 -25.88 -22.67 16.91
C LYS A 131 -24.97 -23.51 16.01
N ASP A 132 -25.07 -24.84 16.12
CA ASP A 132 -24.29 -25.79 15.29
C ASP A 132 -24.37 -25.47 13.78
N ASP A 133 -25.49 -24.88 13.32
CA ASP A 133 -25.72 -24.50 11.94
C ASP A 133 -24.77 -23.39 11.44
N GLU A 134 -24.45 -22.36 12.24
CA GLU A 134 -23.65 -21.20 11.80
C GLU A 134 -22.17 -21.56 11.63
N LYS A 135 -21.63 -22.34 12.56
CA LYS A 135 -20.30 -22.95 12.41
C LYS A 135 -20.24 -23.86 11.19
N SER A 136 -21.29 -24.65 10.96
CA SER A 136 -21.36 -25.52 9.79
C SER A 136 -21.36 -24.73 8.48
N ILE A 137 -22.03 -23.56 8.44
CA ILE A 137 -21.98 -22.64 7.30
C ILE A 137 -20.55 -22.13 7.08
N TRP A 138 -19.87 -21.64 8.13
CA TRP A 138 -18.48 -21.19 8.04
C TRP A 138 -17.56 -22.26 7.46
N ASP A 139 -17.55 -23.46 8.05
CA ASP A 139 -16.70 -24.58 7.61
C ASP A 139 -17.01 -25.00 6.15
N SER A 140 -18.30 -25.01 5.79
CA SER A 140 -18.78 -25.30 4.43
C SER A 140 -18.27 -24.28 3.41
N ILE A 141 -18.36 -22.98 3.74
CA ILE A 141 -17.89 -21.89 2.88
C ILE A 141 -16.39 -22.05 2.58
N PHE A 142 -15.56 -22.19 3.62
CA PHE A 142 -14.11 -22.26 3.41
C PHE A 142 -13.65 -23.56 2.75
N SER A 143 -14.35 -24.67 2.97
CA SER A 143 -14.11 -25.92 2.24
C SER A 143 -14.41 -25.75 0.74
N LYS A 144 -15.52 -25.10 0.38
CA LYS A 144 -15.91 -24.85 -1.01
C LYS A 144 -15.02 -23.79 -1.68
N TYR A 145 -14.62 -22.76 -0.95
CA TYR A 145 -13.76 -21.68 -1.42
C TYR A 145 -12.41 -22.20 -1.89
N GLN A 146 -11.76 -23.07 -1.11
CA GLN A 146 -10.49 -23.69 -1.52
C GLN A 146 -10.58 -24.47 -2.82
N ASN A 147 -11.74 -25.07 -3.10
CA ASN A 147 -12.00 -25.74 -4.37
C ASN A 147 -12.29 -24.74 -5.49
N ALA A 148 -13.01 -23.64 -5.21
CA ALA A 148 -13.32 -22.60 -6.17
C ALA A 148 -12.07 -21.86 -6.65
N ILE A 149 -11.13 -21.51 -5.77
CA ILE A 149 -9.83 -20.90 -6.17
C ILE A 149 -9.07 -21.83 -7.13
N LYS A 150 -8.97 -23.13 -6.81
CA LYS A 150 -8.25 -24.09 -7.66
C LYS A 150 -8.86 -24.23 -9.06
N GLN A 151 -10.14 -23.90 -9.20
CA GLN A 151 -10.90 -23.98 -10.43
C GLN A 151 -11.01 -22.63 -11.15
N ASP A 152 -10.48 -21.56 -10.54
CA ASP A 152 -10.67 -20.17 -11.01
C ASP A 152 -12.15 -19.81 -11.21
N ASP A 153 -13.01 -20.35 -10.33
CA ASP A 153 -14.47 -20.25 -10.43
C ASP A 153 -14.98 -19.00 -9.68
N MET A 154 -14.87 -17.85 -10.33
CA MET A 154 -15.25 -16.56 -9.76
C MET A 154 -16.74 -16.47 -9.38
N GLU A 155 -17.64 -17.04 -10.18
CA GLU A 155 -19.08 -17.04 -9.89
C GLU A 155 -19.38 -17.79 -8.59
N LYS A 156 -18.68 -18.90 -8.36
CA LYS A 156 -18.79 -19.65 -7.12
C LYS A 156 -18.18 -18.91 -5.95
N ILE A 157 -17.05 -18.21 -6.13
CA ILE A 157 -16.48 -17.35 -5.08
C ILE A 157 -17.49 -16.27 -4.69
N GLU A 158 -18.15 -15.63 -5.66
CA GLU A 158 -19.17 -14.62 -5.38
C GLU A 158 -20.42 -15.21 -4.71
N SER A 159 -20.86 -16.41 -5.10
CA SER A 159 -21.96 -17.07 -4.40
C SER A 159 -21.61 -17.38 -2.93
N LEU A 160 -20.34 -17.72 -2.64
CA LEU A 160 -19.86 -17.97 -1.28
C LEU A 160 -19.71 -16.67 -0.49
N SER A 161 -19.30 -15.58 -1.15
CA SER A 161 -19.19 -14.26 -0.52
C SER A 161 -20.55 -13.76 -0.03
N ILE A 162 -21.61 -13.98 -0.81
CA ILE A 162 -23.01 -13.67 -0.44
C ILE A 162 -23.51 -14.55 0.73
N GLU A 163 -23.07 -15.81 0.81
CA GLU A 163 -23.39 -16.68 1.94
C GLU A 163 -22.71 -16.21 3.22
N LEU A 164 -21.44 -15.77 3.12
CA LEU A 164 -20.65 -15.25 4.24
C LEU A 164 -21.13 -13.87 4.71
N GLU A 165 -21.57 -13.02 3.78
CA GLU A 165 -22.21 -11.73 4.05
C GLU A 165 -23.41 -11.87 4.99
N LYS A 166 -24.26 -12.90 4.80
CA LYS A 166 -25.37 -13.17 5.73
C LYS A 166 -24.90 -13.46 7.16
N LEU A 167 -23.75 -14.11 7.32
CA LEU A 167 -23.14 -14.30 8.64
C LEU A 167 -22.56 -12.98 9.16
N SER A 168 -21.92 -12.18 8.30
CA SER A 168 -21.40 -10.87 8.69
C SER A 168 -22.49 -9.91 9.15
N ASP A 169 -23.67 -9.96 8.54
CA ASP A 169 -24.83 -9.15 8.94
C ASP A 169 -25.41 -9.59 10.29
N GLN A 170 -25.34 -10.89 10.60
CA GLN A 170 -25.79 -11.44 11.89
C GLN A 170 -24.83 -11.11 13.03
N TYR A 171 -23.53 -11.00 12.73
CA TYR A 171 -22.47 -10.73 13.70
C TYR A 171 -21.72 -9.46 13.33
N PRO A 172 -22.38 -8.29 13.47
CA PRO A 172 -21.87 -7.05 12.93
C PRO A 172 -20.55 -6.57 13.54
N GLU A 173 -20.28 -6.98 14.79
CA GLU A 173 -19.08 -6.65 15.56
C GLU A 173 -17.95 -7.67 15.41
N CYS A 174 -18.07 -8.64 14.49
CA CYS A 174 -17.04 -9.67 14.30
C CYS A 174 -16.12 -9.33 13.12
N ALA A 175 -14.99 -8.68 13.43
CA ALA A 175 -13.97 -8.31 12.46
C ALA A 175 -13.50 -9.49 11.59
N THR A 176 -13.34 -10.68 12.16
CA THR A 176 -12.91 -11.88 11.40
C THR A 176 -13.90 -12.27 10.30
N ILE A 177 -15.20 -12.17 10.55
CA ILE A 177 -16.23 -12.50 9.55
C ILE A 177 -16.27 -11.41 8.48
N ALA A 178 -16.23 -10.14 8.89
CA ALA A 178 -16.18 -8.99 7.98
C ALA A 178 -14.95 -9.06 7.05
N TYR A 179 -13.75 -9.26 7.62
CA TYR A 179 -12.50 -9.36 6.89
C TYR A 179 -12.54 -10.47 5.84
N SER A 180 -12.96 -11.67 6.24
CA SER A 180 -13.05 -12.80 5.32
C SER A 180 -14.11 -12.58 4.24
N THR A 181 -15.21 -11.87 4.53
CA THR A 181 -16.19 -11.45 3.52
C THR A 181 -15.56 -10.51 2.51
N GLY A 182 -14.80 -9.51 2.98
CA GLY A 182 -14.00 -8.61 2.14
C GLY A 182 -13.02 -9.36 1.24
N CYS A 183 -12.28 -10.35 1.76
CA CYS A 183 -11.37 -11.16 0.95
C CYS A 183 -12.10 -11.96 -0.14
N LEU A 184 -13.24 -12.58 0.16
CA LEU A 184 -14.01 -13.33 -0.83
C LEU A 184 -14.56 -12.41 -1.92
N LYS A 185 -15.11 -11.24 -1.56
CA LYS A 185 -15.59 -10.22 -2.51
C LYS A 185 -14.45 -9.68 -3.38
N LEU A 186 -13.28 -9.43 -2.79
CA LEU A 186 -12.07 -9.02 -3.50
C LEU A 186 -11.65 -10.07 -4.54
N LYS A 187 -11.63 -11.35 -4.16
CA LYS A 187 -11.33 -12.46 -5.08
C LYS A 187 -12.36 -12.65 -6.19
N ALA A 188 -13.59 -12.23 -5.96
CA ALA A 188 -14.65 -12.18 -6.96
C ALA A 188 -14.64 -10.89 -7.81
N HIS A 189 -13.66 -10.01 -7.63
CA HIS A 189 -13.58 -8.69 -8.27
C HIS A 189 -14.78 -7.76 -7.96
N ASN A 190 -15.49 -8.00 -6.85
CA ASN A 190 -16.50 -7.09 -6.34
C ASN A 190 -15.85 -6.07 -5.40
N TYR A 191 -15.08 -5.15 -5.98
CA TYR A 191 -14.30 -4.15 -5.24
C TYR A 191 -15.14 -3.19 -4.38
N PRO A 192 -16.27 -2.63 -4.86
CA PRO A 192 -17.06 -1.71 -4.05
C PRO A 192 -17.59 -2.35 -2.75
N ASP A 193 -18.04 -3.61 -2.81
CA ASP A 193 -18.49 -4.30 -1.61
C ASP A 193 -17.32 -4.78 -0.77
N ALA A 194 -16.24 -5.27 -1.37
CA ALA A 194 -15.03 -5.64 -0.65
C ALA A 194 -14.49 -4.48 0.21
N GLY A 195 -14.44 -3.27 -0.35
CA GLY A 195 -14.03 -2.05 0.35
C GLY A 195 -14.85 -1.80 1.61
N LYS A 196 -16.19 -1.90 1.53
CA LYS A 196 -17.08 -1.70 2.70
C LYS A 196 -16.80 -2.69 3.83
N TYR A 197 -16.52 -3.95 3.50
CA TYR A 197 -16.23 -4.98 4.52
C TYR A 197 -14.85 -4.77 5.15
N PHE A 198 -13.88 -4.27 4.38
CA PHE A 198 -12.57 -3.89 4.93
C PHE A 198 -12.64 -2.62 5.78
N ASP A 199 -13.39 -1.60 5.38
CA ASP A 199 -13.70 -0.40 6.20
C ASP A 199 -14.28 -0.83 7.54
N ARG A 200 -15.34 -1.65 7.50
CA ARG A 200 -15.99 -2.19 8.70
C ARG A 200 -15.02 -2.97 9.58
N THR A 201 -14.16 -3.79 8.98
CA THR A 201 -13.17 -4.55 9.76
C THR A 201 -12.25 -3.60 10.50
N PHE A 202 -11.72 -2.58 9.80
CA PHE A 202 -10.88 -1.56 10.39
C PHE A 202 -11.59 -0.77 11.50
N GLU A 203 -12.88 -0.46 11.35
CA GLU A 203 -13.68 0.19 12.39
C GLU A 203 -13.81 -0.67 13.66
N ILE A 204 -13.82 -2.01 13.54
CA ILE A 204 -13.94 -2.93 14.68
C ILE A 204 -12.59 -3.19 15.38
N ASP A 205 -11.52 -3.45 14.63
CA ASP A 205 -10.25 -3.95 15.18
C ASP A 205 -9.01 -3.07 14.91
N ASN A 206 -9.17 -1.94 14.23
CA ASN A 206 -8.10 -1.02 13.82
C ASN A 206 -6.97 -1.72 13.00
N SER A 207 -7.31 -2.79 12.25
CA SER A 207 -6.34 -3.53 11.45
C SER A 207 -5.81 -2.70 10.27
N LYS A 208 -4.51 -2.40 10.30
CA LYS A 208 -3.79 -1.73 9.20
C LYS A 208 -3.89 -2.51 7.88
N ASP A 209 -3.96 -3.84 7.95
CA ASP A 209 -4.09 -4.69 6.77
C ASP A 209 -5.46 -4.53 6.11
N SER A 210 -6.52 -4.43 6.92
CA SER A 210 -7.88 -4.17 6.44
C SER A 210 -7.96 -2.79 5.79
N LEU A 211 -7.43 -1.76 6.44
CA LEU A 211 -7.40 -0.41 5.88
C LEU A 211 -6.63 -0.35 4.55
N TYR A 212 -5.48 -1.02 4.46
CA TYR A 212 -4.71 -1.11 3.22
C TYR A 212 -5.49 -1.81 2.09
N ASN A 213 -6.23 -2.87 2.41
CA ASN A 213 -7.10 -3.56 1.46
C ASN A 213 -8.30 -2.70 1.03
N ALA A 214 -8.88 -1.92 1.95
CA ALA A 214 -9.96 -0.96 1.64
C ALA A 214 -9.50 0.09 0.63
N ILE A 215 -8.35 0.73 0.89
CA ILE A 215 -7.71 1.69 -0.02
C ILE A 215 -7.57 1.10 -1.43
N PHE A 216 -7.03 -0.11 -1.54
CA PHE A 216 -6.93 -0.80 -2.84
C PHE A 216 -8.29 -0.96 -3.51
N CYS A 217 -9.30 -1.43 -2.78
CA CYS A 217 -10.64 -1.65 -3.32
C CYS A 217 -11.30 -0.36 -3.82
N HIS A 218 -11.23 0.72 -3.04
CA HIS A 218 -11.82 2.02 -3.40
C HIS A 218 -11.11 2.65 -4.60
N LEU A 219 -9.78 2.56 -4.67
CA LEU A 219 -9.01 3.02 -5.83
C LEU A 219 -9.38 2.26 -7.11
N VAL A 220 -9.49 0.93 -7.04
CA VAL A 220 -9.87 0.10 -8.20
C VAL A 220 -11.34 0.33 -8.60
N ALA A 221 -12.22 0.55 -7.62
CA ALA A 221 -13.62 0.90 -7.85
C ALA A 221 -13.80 2.32 -8.44
N GLY A 222 -12.76 3.16 -8.40
CA GLY A 222 -12.83 4.56 -8.82
C GLY A 222 -13.50 5.48 -7.80
N ASP A 223 -13.71 5.02 -6.57
CA ASP A 223 -14.24 5.80 -5.45
C ASP A 223 -13.11 6.61 -4.81
N LYS A 224 -12.75 7.71 -5.48
CA LYS A 224 -11.61 8.55 -5.11
C LYS A 224 -11.81 9.26 -3.78
N ASP A 225 -13.05 9.61 -3.43
CA ASP A 225 -13.36 10.34 -2.20
C ASP A 225 -13.11 9.42 -0.99
N LYS A 226 -13.63 8.18 -1.05
CA LYS A 226 -13.36 7.18 -0.03
C LYS A 226 -11.88 6.78 0.04
N ALA A 227 -11.25 6.55 -1.11
CA ALA A 227 -9.83 6.24 -1.15
C ALA A 227 -8.98 7.34 -0.49
N LEU A 228 -9.28 8.62 -0.75
CA LEU A 228 -8.58 9.74 -0.13
C LEU A 228 -8.69 9.71 1.40
N VAL A 229 -9.92 9.53 1.92
CA VAL A 229 -10.17 9.46 3.37
C VAL A 229 -9.44 8.29 4.01
N ASP A 230 -9.46 7.11 3.39
CA ASP A 230 -8.80 5.93 3.95
C ASP A 230 -7.27 6.01 3.88
N ILE A 231 -6.72 6.63 2.83
CA ILE A 231 -5.29 6.95 2.76
C ILE A 231 -4.91 7.97 3.85
N ALA A 232 -5.77 8.95 4.12
CA ALA A 232 -5.55 9.90 5.22
C ALA A 232 -5.52 9.17 6.58
N LYS A 233 -6.49 8.29 6.87
CA LYS A 233 -6.48 7.43 8.07
C LYS A 233 -5.20 6.61 8.16
N TYR A 234 -4.75 6.05 7.04
CA TYR A 234 -3.54 5.23 6.98
C TYR A 234 -2.28 5.99 7.41
N PHE A 235 -2.10 7.21 6.88
CA PHE A 235 -0.97 8.06 7.24
C PHE A 235 -1.12 8.70 8.62
N TYR A 236 -2.34 8.96 9.08
CA TYR A 236 -2.59 9.45 10.44
C TYR A 236 -2.23 8.41 11.51
N GLU A 237 -2.64 7.15 11.36
CA GLU A 237 -2.28 6.05 12.29
C GLU A 237 -0.83 5.59 12.13
N GLY A 238 -0.27 5.78 10.93
CA GLY A 238 1.09 5.38 10.60
C GLY A 238 2.15 6.40 11.01
N LYS A 239 1.83 7.70 10.98
CA LYS A 239 2.75 8.83 11.21
C LYS A 239 4.06 8.68 10.44
N THR A 240 3.96 8.29 9.16
CA THR A 240 5.10 7.89 8.34
C THR A 240 4.89 8.24 6.88
N THR A 241 5.95 8.45 6.12
CA THR A 241 5.94 8.57 4.66
C THR A 241 6.57 7.36 3.96
N SER A 242 6.78 6.25 4.69
CA SER A 242 7.49 5.06 4.21
C SER A 242 6.88 4.41 2.96
N HIS A 243 5.59 4.62 2.70
CA HIS A 243 4.93 4.23 1.45
C HIS A 243 4.87 5.39 0.45
N GLU A 244 6.03 5.78 -0.08
CA GLU A 244 6.22 6.96 -0.95
C GLU A 244 5.19 7.05 -2.09
N LYS A 245 4.92 5.96 -2.82
CA LYS A 245 3.96 5.97 -3.93
C LYS A 245 2.52 6.18 -3.48
N LEU A 246 2.14 5.57 -2.35
CA LEU A 246 0.82 5.79 -1.77
C LEU A 246 0.68 7.22 -1.24
N PHE A 247 1.79 7.80 -0.76
CA PHE A 247 1.85 9.18 -0.34
C PHE A 247 1.75 10.14 -1.53
N PHE A 248 2.36 9.82 -2.67
CA PHE A 248 2.15 10.59 -3.91
C PHE A 248 0.70 10.56 -4.37
N GLU A 249 0.05 9.38 -4.32
CA GLU A 249 -1.38 9.28 -4.63
C GLU A 249 -2.21 10.15 -3.67
N PHE A 250 -1.90 10.12 -2.36
CA PHE A 250 -2.56 10.99 -1.38
C PHE A 250 -2.46 12.47 -1.74
N VAL A 251 -1.26 12.94 -2.10
CA VAL A 251 -1.00 14.33 -2.50
C VAL A 251 -1.81 14.70 -3.75
N ILE A 252 -1.82 13.82 -4.75
CA ILE A 252 -2.53 14.03 -6.02
C ILE A 252 -4.05 14.06 -5.79
N LEU A 253 -4.59 13.12 -5.02
CA LEU A 253 -6.02 13.08 -4.70
C LEU A 253 -6.45 14.31 -3.90
N SER A 254 -5.65 14.70 -2.91
CA SER A 254 -5.91 15.90 -2.09
C SER A 254 -6.00 17.16 -2.95
N ARG A 255 -5.06 17.32 -3.90
CA ARG A 255 -5.07 18.44 -4.86
C ARG A 255 -6.30 18.39 -5.77
N ASN A 256 -6.57 17.24 -6.37
CA ASN A 256 -7.65 17.08 -7.35
C ASN A 256 -9.06 17.24 -6.73
N GLN A 257 -9.22 16.91 -5.46
CA GLN A 257 -10.50 17.04 -4.73
C GLN A 257 -10.58 18.35 -3.92
N HIS A 258 -9.54 19.17 -3.93
CA HIS A 258 -9.43 20.39 -3.12
C HIS A 258 -9.52 20.15 -1.60
N GLU A 259 -9.06 18.98 -1.14
CA GLU A 259 -9.08 18.54 0.27
C GLU A 259 -7.78 18.97 0.99
N TYR A 260 -7.45 20.25 0.90
CA TYR A 260 -6.19 20.81 1.40
C TYR A 260 -6.10 20.80 2.92
N ALA A 261 -7.22 21.02 3.62
CA ALA A 261 -7.26 21.01 5.08
C ALA A 261 -6.92 19.62 5.63
N LEU A 262 -7.53 18.56 5.05
CA LEU A 262 -7.23 17.17 5.38
C LEU A 262 -5.75 16.86 5.11
N PHE A 263 -5.25 17.26 3.94
CA PHE A 263 -3.84 17.09 3.59
C PHE A 263 -2.91 17.70 4.65
N LEU A 264 -3.10 18.96 5.02
CA LEU A 264 -2.26 19.65 6.00
C LEU A 264 -2.37 19.05 7.40
N GLU A 265 -3.53 18.56 7.79
CA GLU A 265 -3.72 17.85 9.06
C GLU A 265 -2.87 16.57 9.11
N ILE A 266 -2.82 15.80 8.01
CA ILE A 266 -1.94 14.63 7.91
C ILE A 266 -0.46 15.03 7.95
N ILE A 267 -0.06 16.07 7.20
CA ILE A 267 1.31 16.60 7.24
C ILE A 267 1.71 16.97 8.67
N GLN A 268 0.85 17.70 9.37
CA GLN A 268 1.08 18.10 10.76
C GLN A 268 1.21 16.89 11.70
N SER A 269 0.34 15.89 11.55
CA SER A 269 0.42 14.65 12.33
C SER A 269 1.75 13.92 12.13
N ILE A 270 2.26 13.88 10.89
CA ILE A 270 3.55 13.26 10.58
C ILE A 270 4.69 14.09 11.18
N LEU A 271 4.69 15.42 11.00
CA LEU A 271 5.73 16.31 11.52
C LEU A 271 5.93 16.22 13.03
N ASN A 272 4.84 16.00 13.79
CA ASN A 272 4.89 15.88 15.24
C ASN A 272 5.63 14.63 15.75
N GLU A 273 5.92 13.67 14.88
CA GLU A 273 6.47 12.35 15.24
C GLU A 273 7.84 12.09 14.61
N ILE A 274 8.29 13.00 13.77
CA ILE A 274 9.55 12.90 13.07
C ILE A 274 10.70 13.22 14.05
N ASP A 275 11.58 12.24 14.29
CA ASP A 275 12.81 12.39 15.08
C ASP A 275 13.92 13.04 14.25
N SER A 276 14.76 13.86 14.88
CA SER A 276 15.81 14.65 14.21
C SER A 276 17.09 13.84 13.90
N ASP A 277 17.00 12.88 12.97
CA ASP A 277 18.12 12.08 12.47
C ASP A 277 18.50 12.38 10.99
N GLU A 278 19.05 11.42 10.24
CA GLU A 278 19.39 11.58 8.81
C GLU A 278 18.18 11.27 7.90
N GLU A 279 17.34 10.30 8.29
CA GLU A 279 16.09 9.92 7.61
C GLU A 279 15.08 11.07 7.67
N PHE A 280 15.11 11.81 8.77
CA PHE A 280 14.48 13.12 8.96
C PHE A 280 14.54 14.07 7.75
N ARG A 281 15.73 14.25 7.15
CA ARG A 281 15.92 15.26 6.09
C ARG A 281 15.22 14.85 4.80
N GLU A 282 15.26 13.56 4.49
CA GLU A 282 14.59 13.00 3.32
C GLU A 282 13.06 13.10 3.48
N GLN A 283 12.55 12.74 4.66
CA GLN A 283 11.13 12.86 4.97
C GLN A 283 10.67 14.32 4.93
N LEU A 284 11.43 15.25 5.51
CA LEU A 284 11.05 16.67 5.50
C LEU A 284 11.09 17.26 4.09
N SER A 285 12.08 16.92 3.28
CA SER A 285 12.13 17.34 1.86
C SER A 285 10.91 16.82 1.09
N LEU A 286 10.52 15.55 1.30
CA LEU A 286 9.33 14.96 0.74
C LEU A 286 8.07 15.71 1.17
N LEU A 287 7.91 16.01 2.46
CA LEU A 287 6.75 16.74 2.99
C LEU A 287 6.67 18.15 2.41
N VAL A 288 7.77 18.91 2.40
CA VAL A 288 7.82 20.27 1.85
C VAL A 288 7.48 20.27 0.36
N GLY A 289 8.11 19.39 -0.43
CA GLY A 289 7.84 19.28 -1.87
C GLY A 289 6.42 18.85 -2.17
N SER A 290 5.83 17.99 -1.34
CA SER A 290 4.44 17.55 -1.45
C SER A 290 3.46 18.68 -1.12
N THR A 291 3.74 19.49 -0.10
CA THR A 291 2.95 20.68 0.22
C THR A 291 2.99 21.71 -0.90
N ILE A 292 4.19 21.97 -1.43
CA ILE A 292 4.40 22.82 -2.60
C ILE A 292 3.57 22.31 -3.78
N TYR A 293 3.54 21.00 -4.04
CA TYR A 293 2.74 20.38 -5.10
C TYR A 293 1.23 20.52 -4.88
N ALA A 294 0.75 20.17 -3.68
CA ALA A 294 -0.67 20.15 -3.37
C ALA A 294 -1.28 21.55 -3.49
N LEU A 295 -0.56 22.57 -3.04
CA LEU A 295 -1.07 23.93 -2.90
C LEU A 295 -0.87 24.81 -4.14
N GLN A 296 -0.33 24.29 -5.24
CA GLN A 296 -0.02 25.09 -6.45
C GLN A 296 -1.21 25.87 -7.02
N ASP A 297 -2.41 25.32 -6.89
CA ASP A 297 -3.64 25.87 -7.49
C ASP A 297 -4.47 26.69 -6.49
N THR A 298 -3.92 26.95 -5.29
CA THR A 298 -4.62 27.69 -4.24
C THR A 298 -4.29 29.18 -4.30
N ASP A 299 -5.24 30.04 -3.87
CA ASP A 299 -5.03 31.49 -3.72
C ASP A 299 -4.24 31.83 -2.43
N ILE A 300 -3.36 30.95 -1.98
CA ILE A 300 -2.54 31.19 -0.79
C ILE A 300 -1.58 32.36 -1.06
N PRO A 301 -1.38 33.29 -0.10
CA PRO A 301 -0.46 34.40 -0.27
C PRO A 301 0.93 33.98 -0.76
N ASN A 302 1.45 34.72 -1.74
CA ASN A 302 2.76 34.48 -2.34
C ASN A 302 3.92 34.41 -1.32
N ASP A 303 3.76 35.03 -0.15
CA ASP A 303 4.74 34.99 0.93
C ASP A 303 4.91 33.57 1.50
N TYR A 304 3.82 32.80 1.68
CA TYR A 304 3.89 31.41 2.12
C TYR A 304 4.53 30.51 1.07
N VAL A 305 4.17 30.70 -0.20
CA VAL A 305 4.77 29.99 -1.34
C VAL A 305 6.27 30.27 -1.41
N SER A 306 6.67 31.53 -1.22
CA SER A 306 8.08 31.93 -1.21
C SER A 306 8.82 31.28 -0.03
N ASN A 307 8.23 31.28 1.16
CA ASN A 307 8.80 30.63 2.34
C ASN A 307 8.95 29.12 2.18
N LEU A 308 7.96 28.44 1.60
CA LEU A 308 8.03 27.00 1.28
C LEU A 308 9.13 26.71 0.26
N ASN A 309 9.28 27.55 -0.77
CA ASN A 309 10.35 27.41 -1.76
C ASN A 309 11.74 27.66 -1.16
N ILE A 310 11.87 28.63 -0.24
CA ILE A 310 13.11 28.86 0.51
C ILE A 310 13.44 27.63 1.36
N LEU A 311 12.46 27.08 2.08
CA LEU A 311 12.63 25.86 2.87
C LEU A 311 13.01 24.65 2.02
N ALA A 312 12.40 24.49 0.84
CA ALA A 312 12.75 23.43 -0.09
C ALA A 312 14.21 23.55 -0.58
N LYS A 313 14.67 24.78 -0.83
CA LYS A 313 16.06 25.04 -1.24
C LYS A 313 17.04 24.85 -0.08
N SER A 314 16.67 25.28 1.13
CA SER A 314 17.50 25.12 2.33
C SER A 314 17.44 23.73 2.95
N ALA A 315 16.48 22.89 2.54
CA ALA A 315 16.32 21.52 3.02
C ALA A 315 17.57 20.65 2.84
N ALA A 316 18.39 20.98 1.84
CA ALA A 316 19.67 20.34 1.60
C ALA A 316 20.75 20.68 2.64
N GLU A 317 20.66 21.83 3.33
CA GLU A 317 21.83 22.41 4.01
C GLU A 317 21.66 22.62 5.52
N ASN A 318 20.51 23.10 6.03
CA ASN A 318 20.19 23.18 7.49
C ASN A 318 18.69 23.52 7.66
N ILE A 319 17.89 22.62 8.28
CA ILE A 319 16.44 22.85 8.47
C ILE A 319 16.11 23.04 9.94
N GLU A 320 15.29 24.06 10.24
CA GLU A 320 14.56 24.18 11.49
C GLU A 320 13.12 23.69 11.24
N ILE A 321 12.77 22.49 11.77
CA ILE A 321 11.40 21.92 11.71
C ILE A 321 10.37 22.94 12.14
N GLU A 322 10.70 23.69 13.19
CA GLU A 322 9.85 24.71 13.80
C GLU A 322 9.38 25.73 12.76
N SER A 323 10.27 26.17 11.86
CA SER A 323 9.89 27.08 10.77
C SER A 323 8.91 26.48 9.78
N TYR A 324 8.99 25.16 9.51
CA TYR A 324 8.04 24.50 8.62
C TYR A 324 6.70 24.25 9.33
N ILE A 325 6.72 23.83 10.59
CA ILE A 325 5.51 23.68 11.40
C ILE A 325 4.75 25.00 11.48
N ASP A 326 5.44 26.11 11.73
CA ASP A 326 4.82 27.44 11.80
C ASP A 326 4.14 27.83 10.49
N ILE A 327 4.80 27.61 9.34
CA ILE A 327 4.21 27.87 8.03
C ILE A 327 2.99 26.98 7.77
N ILE A 328 3.06 25.69 8.11
CA ILE A 328 1.92 24.76 7.94
C ILE A 328 0.74 25.17 8.81
N ASN A 329 0.98 25.58 10.06
CA ASN A 329 -0.06 26.07 10.96
C ASN A 329 -0.71 27.34 10.42
N ASP A 330 0.08 28.31 9.98
CA ASP A 330 -0.43 29.56 9.41
C ASP A 330 -1.30 29.31 8.16
N ILE A 331 -0.83 28.46 7.24
CA ILE A 331 -1.59 28.09 6.04
C ILE A 331 -2.89 27.37 6.44
N ASN A 332 -2.82 26.44 7.38
CA ASN A 332 -3.98 25.68 7.83
C ASN A 332 -5.03 26.60 8.47
N ASP A 333 -4.60 27.58 9.27
CA ASP A 333 -5.48 28.57 9.87
C ASP A 333 -6.11 29.49 8.81
N GLU A 334 -5.37 29.90 7.79
CA GLU A 334 -5.91 30.70 6.68
C GLU A 334 -6.95 29.90 5.87
N LEU A 335 -6.66 28.64 5.55
CA LEU A 335 -7.58 27.76 4.82
C LEU A 335 -8.85 27.49 5.62
N LYS A 336 -8.76 27.20 6.91
CA LYS A 336 -9.93 27.03 7.80
C LYS A 336 -10.84 28.25 7.86
N ASN A 337 -10.27 29.44 7.69
CA ASN A 337 -11.03 30.70 7.66
C ASN A 337 -11.58 31.07 6.27
N SER A 338 -11.29 30.26 5.25
CA SER A 338 -11.74 30.43 3.87
C SER A 338 -12.88 29.47 3.50
N GLU A 339 -13.64 29.75 2.43
CA GLU A 339 -14.63 28.81 1.86
C GLU A 339 -13.97 27.51 1.34
N ALA A 340 -12.65 27.50 1.12
CA ALA A 340 -11.88 26.31 0.75
C ALA A 340 -11.52 25.40 1.95
N GLY A 341 -11.82 25.84 3.18
CA GLY A 341 -11.63 25.08 4.41
C GLY A 341 -12.71 24.02 4.66
N ASN A 342 -13.17 23.32 3.62
CA ASN A 342 -14.04 22.17 3.79
C ASN A 342 -13.32 21.15 4.67
N GLN A 343 -13.82 20.98 5.89
CA GLN A 343 -13.35 19.92 6.75
C GLN A 343 -13.99 18.62 6.30
N ASN A 344 -13.17 17.59 6.09
CA ASN A 344 -13.67 16.29 5.70
C ASN A 344 -14.50 15.68 6.85
N GLU A 345 -15.83 15.74 6.73
CA GLU A 345 -16.75 15.31 7.79
C GLU A 345 -16.57 13.84 8.17
N GLU A 346 -16.24 12.99 7.19
CA GLU A 346 -16.03 11.57 7.43
C GLU A 346 -14.78 11.32 8.27
N PHE A 347 -13.66 11.94 7.90
CA PHE A 347 -12.41 11.83 8.65
C PHE A 347 -12.55 12.37 10.08
N ASN A 348 -13.20 13.53 10.24
CA ASN A 348 -13.46 14.12 11.55
C ASN A 348 -14.39 13.27 12.42
N ARG A 349 -15.41 12.66 11.82
CA ARG A 349 -16.27 11.71 12.52
C ARG A 349 -15.45 10.51 13.01
N TRP A 350 -14.55 9.99 12.18
CA TRP A 350 -13.67 8.90 12.58
C TRP A 350 -12.73 9.30 13.73
N LEU A 351 -12.12 10.49 13.67
CA LEU A 351 -11.27 11.01 14.76
C LEU A 351 -12.00 11.20 16.09
N THR A 352 -13.27 11.60 16.04
CA THR A 352 -14.08 11.93 17.22
C THR A 352 -14.89 10.75 17.76
N THR A 353 -14.97 9.64 17.02
CA THR A 353 -15.62 8.41 17.51
C THR A 353 -14.73 7.82 18.59
N ASP A 354 -15.24 7.83 19.83
CA ASP A 354 -14.53 7.39 21.02
C ASP A 354 -14.08 5.93 20.85
N LYS A 355 -12.77 5.69 20.70
CA LYS A 355 -12.17 4.34 20.56
C LYS A 355 -12.35 3.48 21.84
N SER A 356 -13.04 3.99 22.85
CA SER A 356 -13.19 3.44 24.19
C SER A 356 -14.46 2.61 24.41
N GLU A 357 -15.50 2.72 23.56
CA GLU A 357 -16.78 2.03 23.81
C GLU A 357 -16.84 0.56 23.35
N VAL A 358 -15.84 0.06 22.62
CA VAL A 358 -15.86 -1.34 22.10
C VAL A 358 -15.22 -2.35 23.07
N THR A 359 -14.40 -1.91 24.03
CA THR A 359 -13.69 -2.81 24.96
C THR A 359 -14.39 -3.10 26.29
N ASP A 360 -15.42 -2.33 26.68
CA ASP A 360 -15.98 -2.39 28.04
C ASP A 360 -17.18 -3.36 28.22
N GLN A 361 -17.45 -4.26 27.26
CA GLN A 361 -18.53 -5.27 27.41
C GLN A 361 -18.05 -6.73 27.54
N GLN A 362 -16.76 -7.00 27.81
CA GLN A 362 -16.28 -8.38 28.02
C GLN A 362 -15.96 -8.80 29.46
N ASP A 363 -16.08 -7.93 30.47
CA ASP A 363 -15.77 -8.29 31.86
C ASP A 363 -16.98 -8.29 32.80
N GLU A 364 -18.07 -8.99 32.42
CA GLU A 364 -19.01 -9.51 33.42
C GLU A 364 -19.14 -11.04 33.37
N GLN A 365 -18.39 -11.65 34.30
CA GLN A 365 -18.69 -12.89 35.04
C GLN A 365 -18.46 -14.24 34.34
N LEU A 366 -17.23 -14.76 34.52
CA LEU A 366 -17.02 -16.19 34.76
C LEU A 366 -16.55 -16.41 36.20
N PRO A 367 -17.08 -17.41 36.93
CA PRO A 367 -16.75 -17.62 38.34
C PRO A 367 -15.35 -18.21 38.50
N VAL A 368 -14.52 -17.51 39.29
CA VAL A 368 -13.21 -17.96 39.76
C VAL A 368 -13.40 -19.09 40.77
N ASN A 369 -12.85 -20.27 40.47
CA ASN A 369 -12.55 -21.28 41.47
C ASN A 369 -11.08 -21.12 41.87
N GLU A 370 -10.86 -20.60 43.07
CA GLU A 370 -9.57 -20.63 43.75
C GLU A 370 -9.24 -22.06 44.17
N GLU A 371 -8.06 -22.56 43.82
CA GLU A 371 -7.20 -23.33 44.73
C GLU A 371 -5.87 -23.73 44.07
N GLN A 372 -4.78 -23.12 44.55
CA GLN A 372 -3.50 -23.75 44.99
C GLN A 372 -2.24 -22.95 44.59
N GLN A 373 -1.75 -22.21 45.59
CA GLN A 373 -0.35 -21.82 45.76
C GLN A 373 0.52 -23.02 46.12
N LYS A 374 1.78 -22.98 45.66
CA LYS A 374 3.07 -23.49 46.22
C LYS A 374 3.99 -23.87 45.05
N ASP A 375 5.30 -23.62 45.01
CA ASP A 375 6.30 -23.15 45.96
C ASP A 375 7.42 -22.44 45.18
N ASN A 376 8.14 -21.55 45.87
CA ASN A 376 9.39 -20.91 45.44
C ASN A 376 10.53 -21.92 45.24
N GLU A 377 11.41 -21.67 44.26
CA GLU A 377 12.84 -21.90 44.44
C GLU A 377 13.69 -20.89 43.63
N ASN A 378 14.61 -20.25 44.33
CA ASN A 378 15.59 -19.27 43.86
C ASN A 378 16.68 -19.92 42.98
N VAL A 379 17.15 -19.21 41.95
CA VAL A 379 18.58 -19.20 41.57
C VAL A 379 18.96 -17.79 41.10
N ASP A 380 19.96 -17.23 41.79
CA ASP A 380 20.66 -15.97 41.55
C ASP A 380 21.77 -16.10 40.49
N ASP A 381 22.18 -14.94 39.95
CA ASP A 381 23.43 -14.61 39.25
C ASP A 381 23.70 -15.38 37.93
N ASP A 382 24.06 -14.78 36.80
CA ASP A 382 25.14 -13.82 36.61
C ASP A 382 25.20 -13.42 35.12
N LYS A 383 25.97 -12.36 34.84
CA LYS A 383 26.29 -11.78 33.53
C LYS A 383 26.70 -12.82 32.47
N THR A 384 26.42 -12.54 31.19
CA THR A 384 27.42 -12.76 30.12
C THR A 384 27.08 -11.99 28.84
N ASP A 385 28.08 -11.21 28.41
CA ASP A 385 28.23 -10.61 27.09
C ASP A 385 28.08 -11.66 25.97
N PHE A 386 27.33 -11.35 24.91
CA PHE A 386 27.38 -12.15 23.68
C PHE A 386 28.49 -11.62 22.74
N GLU A 387 29.62 -12.32 22.82
CA GLU A 387 30.76 -12.23 21.91
C GLU A 387 30.39 -12.58 20.46
N HIS A 388 31.02 -11.88 19.53
CA HIS A 388 31.06 -12.19 18.11
C HIS A 388 31.72 -13.54 17.84
N ASN A 389 30.96 -14.53 17.37
CA ASN A 389 31.53 -15.77 16.86
C ASN A 389 31.72 -15.72 15.33
N TYR A 390 32.98 -15.62 14.93
CA TYR A 390 33.47 -15.85 13.58
C TYR A 390 33.30 -17.32 13.17
N LEU A 391 32.82 -17.57 11.94
CA LEU A 391 32.75 -18.90 11.33
C LEU A 391 34.00 -19.20 10.50
N TYR A 392 34.63 -20.36 10.72
CA TYR A 392 35.65 -21.02 9.87
C TYR A 392 35.58 -22.56 10.11
N PRO A 393 36.17 -23.45 9.28
CA PRO A 393 36.18 -23.57 7.82
C PRO A 393 35.84 -25.01 7.37
N LYS A 394 34.85 -25.22 6.49
CA LYS A 394 34.78 -26.49 5.72
C LYS A 394 33.91 -26.43 4.46
N PHE A 395 33.97 -25.33 3.72
CA PHE A 395 33.54 -25.28 2.31
C PHE A 395 34.43 -24.28 1.58
N THR A 396 35.41 -24.78 0.81
CA THR A 396 36.16 -23.95 -0.14
C THR A 396 35.42 -23.97 -1.47
N PHE A 397 34.34 -23.20 -1.58
CA PHE A 397 34.10 -22.48 -2.83
C PHE A 397 35.13 -21.34 -2.80
N GLY A 398 35.91 -21.15 -3.87
CA GLY A 398 37.08 -20.25 -3.92
C GLY A 398 36.83 -18.75 -3.68
N LEU A 399 35.81 -18.40 -2.90
CA LEU A 399 35.48 -17.07 -2.41
C LEU A 399 36.50 -16.68 -1.34
N LYS A 400 37.25 -15.60 -1.60
CA LYS A 400 38.25 -15.09 -0.65
C LYS A 400 37.61 -14.25 0.46
N LYS A 401 36.43 -13.68 0.21
CA LYS A 401 35.57 -12.94 1.15
C LYS A 401 34.23 -12.66 0.46
N GLY A 402 33.09 -12.84 1.15
CA GLY A 402 31.77 -12.56 0.59
C GLY A 402 30.79 -12.08 1.66
N THR A 403 29.95 -11.12 1.31
CA THR A 403 28.86 -10.61 2.14
C THR A 403 27.56 -11.27 1.67
N ILE A 404 26.72 -11.75 2.58
CA ILE A 404 25.39 -12.23 2.21
C ILE A 404 24.51 -11.00 1.99
N TYR A 405 24.07 -10.78 0.76
CA TYR A 405 23.34 -9.56 0.39
C TYR A 405 21.83 -9.67 0.60
N ARG A 406 21.26 -10.87 0.61
CA ARG A 406 19.82 -11.05 0.83
C ARG A 406 19.48 -12.49 1.19
N PHE A 407 18.63 -12.66 2.21
CA PHE A 407 17.85 -13.88 2.41
C PHE A 407 16.43 -13.61 1.92
N ILE A 408 15.88 -14.50 1.09
CA ILE A 408 14.45 -14.53 0.81
C ILE A 408 13.84 -15.56 1.77
N PRO A 409 13.12 -15.14 2.82
CA PRO A 409 12.56 -16.06 3.79
C PRO A 409 11.47 -16.95 3.16
N VAL A 410 11.32 -18.12 3.75
CA VAL A 410 10.43 -19.21 3.30
C VAL A 410 8.98 -18.81 3.51
N ALA A 411 8.10 -19.13 2.54
CA ALA A 411 6.67 -19.16 2.79
C ALA A 411 6.31 -20.23 3.84
N HIS A 412 5.27 -20.03 4.65
CA HIS A 412 4.86 -20.93 5.73
C HIS A 412 4.51 -22.39 5.31
N ASN A 413 4.55 -22.70 4.01
CA ASN A 413 4.23 -23.99 3.43
C ASN A 413 5.45 -24.87 3.09
N GLY A 414 6.65 -24.50 3.54
CA GLY A 414 7.81 -25.41 3.57
C GLY A 414 8.47 -25.72 2.22
N ASN A 415 8.22 -24.95 1.16
CA ASN A 415 8.92 -25.13 -0.13
C ASN A 415 9.98 -24.06 -0.43
N ILE A 416 11.20 -24.56 -0.63
CA ILE A 416 12.43 -24.02 -1.26
C ILE A 416 12.65 -22.50 -1.19
N GLY A 417 13.40 -22.06 -0.17
CA GLY A 417 14.04 -20.74 -0.16
C GLY A 417 15.23 -20.69 -1.14
N TYR A 418 15.46 -19.53 -1.76
CA TYR A 418 16.53 -19.28 -2.71
C TYR A 418 17.39 -18.10 -2.26
N GLY A 419 18.71 -18.22 -2.39
CA GLY A 419 19.66 -17.17 -2.03
C GLY A 419 20.80 -17.08 -3.04
N PHE A 420 21.51 -15.96 -3.04
CA PHE A 420 22.75 -15.82 -3.79
C PHE A 420 23.81 -15.06 -2.98
N ILE A 421 25.06 -15.47 -3.15
CA ILE A 421 26.24 -14.81 -2.59
C ILE A 421 27.00 -14.16 -3.75
N ARG A 422 27.40 -12.90 -3.55
CA ARG A 422 28.24 -12.18 -4.50
C ARG A 422 29.61 -11.95 -3.88
N ASP A 423 30.65 -12.37 -4.60
CA ASP A 423 32.03 -12.06 -4.24
C ASP A 423 32.28 -10.55 -4.43
N SER A 424 32.75 -9.87 -3.40
CA SER A 424 32.94 -8.41 -3.44
C SER A 424 34.14 -7.98 -4.29
N GLN A 425 35.06 -8.88 -4.63
CA GLN A 425 36.26 -8.59 -5.41
C GLN A 425 36.11 -9.00 -6.88
N SER A 426 35.52 -10.16 -7.15
CA SER A 426 35.34 -10.65 -8.52
C SER A 426 33.98 -10.33 -9.13
N LEU A 427 33.03 -9.83 -8.32
CA LEU A 427 31.62 -9.61 -8.65
C LEU A 427 30.88 -10.87 -9.12
N GLY A 428 31.51 -12.05 -9.05
CA GLY A 428 30.91 -13.33 -9.37
C GLY A 428 29.78 -13.68 -8.41
N GLN A 429 28.69 -14.23 -8.95
CA GLN A 429 27.50 -14.60 -8.19
C GLN A 429 27.35 -16.12 -8.15
N VAL A 430 27.03 -16.64 -6.97
CA VAL A 430 26.72 -18.06 -6.76
C VAL A 430 25.34 -18.15 -6.16
N HIS A 431 24.48 -18.92 -6.83
CA HIS A 431 23.09 -19.13 -6.43
C HIS A 431 22.98 -20.47 -5.69
N PHE A 432 22.25 -20.50 -4.59
CA PHE A 432 22.04 -21.70 -3.79
C PHE A 432 20.59 -21.82 -3.35
N ARG A 433 20.14 -23.06 -3.17
CA ARG A 433 18.86 -23.37 -2.53
C ARG A 433 19.09 -23.58 -1.04
N ASN A 434 18.12 -23.19 -0.21
CA ASN A 434 18.23 -23.22 1.24
C ASN A 434 18.39 -24.65 1.79
N ASP A 435 17.83 -25.64 1.10
CA ASP A 435 17.98 -27.09 1.38
C ASP A 435 19.38 -27.64 1.06
N SER A 436 20.18 -26.86 0.33
CA SER A 436 21.56 -27.21 -0.07
C SER A 436 22.60 -26.64 0.91
N ILE A 437 22.16 -25.88 1.93
CA ILE A 437 23.00 -25.32 2.98
C ILE A 437 23.02 -26.29 4.17
N ILE A 438 24.17 -26.90 4.43
CA ILE A 438 24.34 -27.78 5.59
C ILE A 438 24.53 -26.89 6.83
N GLY A 439 23.51 -26.81 7.70
CA GLY A 439 23.59 -26.06 8.97
C GLY A 439 22.29 -25.66 9.68
N ASN A 440 21.10 -26.00 9.18
CA ASN A 440 19.84 -25.69 9.88
C ASN A 440 19.52 -26.76 10.94
N ILE A 441 19.76 -26.43 12.21
CA ILE A 441 19.24 -27.16 13.37
C ILE A 441 18.18 -26.29 14.07
N HIS A 442 16.93 -26.77 13.97
CA HIS A 442 15.77 -26.55 14.84
C HIS A 442 15.20 -25.14 15.07
N LEU A 443 14.12 -24.85 14.34
CA LEU A 443 12.92 -24.20 14.87
C LEU A 443 11.68 -24.96 14.36
N ASN A 444 11.26 -25.98 15.10
CA ASN A 444 9.95 -26.61 14.96
C ASN A 444 9.27 -26.55 16.33
N ASN A 445 8.10 -25.91 16.39
CA ASN A 445 7.17 -26.03 17.50
C ASN A 445 6.04 -26.99 17.09
N SER A 446 5.88 -28.07 17.83
CA SER A 446 4.64 -28.85 17.91
C SER A 446 4.49 -29.45 19.31
N LEU A 447 3.50 -28.97 20.07
CA LEU A 447 2.68 -29.79 20.98
C LEU A 447 1.80 -30.70 20.08
N SER A 448 1.39 -31.94 20.35
CA SER A 448 1.26 -32.79 21.55
C SER A 448 0.81 -34.18 21.07
N GLU A 449 1.15 -35.29 21.75
CA GLU A 449 0.33 -36.51 21.78
C GLU A 449 0.44 -37.21 23.15
N HIS A 450 -0.71 -37.41 23.82
CA HIS A 450 -0.87 -38.21 25.04
C HIS A 450 -1.16 -39.67 24.68
N SER A 451 -0.58 -40.66 25.38
CA SER A 451 -1.30 -41.87 25.83
C SER A 451 -0.57 -42.56 27.00
N SER A 452 -1.33 -42.85 28.05
CA SER A 452 -1.04 -43.71 29.21
C SER A 452 -0.72 -45.17 28.86
N VAL A 453 0.06 -45.88 29.71
CA VAL A 453 -0.23 -47.21 30.31
C VAL A 453 1.04 -47.87 30.91
N VAL A 454 0.89 -48.35 32.17
CA VAL A 454 1.77 -49.05 33.14
C VAL A 454 2.80 -48.21 33.90
#